data_AF-A0A329MKE5-F1
#
_entry.id   AF-A0A329MKE5-F1
#
_cell.length_a   1.000
_cell.length_b   1.000
_cell.length_c   1.000
_cell.angle_alpha   90.00
_cell.angle_beta   90.00
_cell.angle_gamma   90.00
#
_symmetry.space_group_name_H-M   'P 1'
#
loop_
_entity.id
_entity.type
_entity.pdbx_description
1 polymer ?
#
loop_
_entity_poly.entity_id
_entity_poly.type
_entity_poly.pdbx_seq_one_letter_code
_entity_poly.pdbx_strand_id
1 'polypeptide(L)'
;MAAICIMLLWSAFMPSVFAADADEGTKLDAVLVVDVSNSMNDSDRNKIGNEAMKMFTDMSSLQGDKIGVVAYTDQIVREKALLKMNSEQDKEELKSFIDQLTRGPYTDISVGLKEGLKVLQSGKEPGHSPLIVLMADGNNDFNPSSGRTSEQADKDLAAAVKTAKDNGIPIYTIGLNADGSLNKDALAKIASETNGKSFVTSTADTLPQILSEIFASHMKLKVIPMKNIVANGEFQEVVVTIPNANVLEANISVMSGKPVELQLIDPAGKQKAIPSEGVTLSKSKTYSLLKLAKPASGDWKLKVKGVSQDKIDINLIFNYDLQLVMAPLTAKTYKVGDTVKVQSYFEDNGQKQTGADLYKNMKATLLITDMDTLKTEQAQMSVAGAGFEGSFEIKDKHRYQIVVKAEDSSFFRETKPVEISAGGGAASTAQPPAAPEEPKEEGKPFPWLTVVLGSVGLLALIAAAILLMAYMRKKNKGFVGQVMIEIHDEDTGEKSNPQFKKLNAFKGSFRLHQLLQLAPELAETDKIVLLPGPHDSLVIQNKSGCLIEKAGRALDAAKGKELKKNDRIKISLQNVQKSIYMEYID
;
A
#
# COMPACT_ATOMS: atom_id res chain seq x y z
N MET A 1 28.84 72.05 -11.04
CA MET A 1 28.02 70.98 -11.66
C MET A 1 28.60 69.66 -11.19
N ALA A 2 27.97 69.05 -10.19
CA ALA A 2 28.32 67.72 -9.70
C ALA A 2 27.12 66.83 -9.98
N ALA A 3 27.28 65.85 -10.88
CA ALA A 3 26.28 64.84 -11.16
C ALA A 3 26.82 63.49 -10.69
N ILE A 4 26.21 62.99 -9.63
CA ILE A 4 26.43 61.66 -9.06
C ILE A 4 25.62 60.69 -9.92
N CYS A 5 26.29 59.74 -10.58
CA CYS A 5 25.66 58.58 -11.21
C CYS A 5 26.05 57.33 -10.42
N ILE A 6 25.09 56.78 -9.68
CA ILE A 6 25.20 55.48 -9.02
C ILE A 6 24.71 54.43 -10.02
N MET A 7 25.63 53.58 -10.51
CA MET A 7 25.30 52.32 -11.18
C MET A 7 24.94 51.28 -10.12
N LEU A 8 23.71 50.75 -10.19
CA LEU A 8 23.29 49.58 -9.44
C LEU A 8 23.13 48.39 -10.39
N LEU A 9 24.03 47.42 -10.22
CA LEU A 9 23.91 46.04 -10.69
C LEU A 9 22.68 45.39 -10.04
N TRP A 10 21.75 44.86 -10.85
CA TRP A 10 20.69 43.99 -10.36
C TRP A 10 20.79 42.60 -11.00
N SER A 11 21.27 41.66 -10.18
CA SER A 11 21.19 40.22 -10.39
C SER A 11 19.72 39.76 -10.33
N ALA A 12 19.22 39.18 -11.41
CA ALA A 12 17.89 38.60 -11.49
C ALA A 12 17.83 37.25 -10.73
N PHE A 13 17.08 37.23 -9.63
CA PHE A 13 16.54 36.01 -9.03
C PHE A 13 15.17 35.74 -9.66
N MET A 14 15.06 34.66 -10.43
CA MET A 14 13.77 34.10 -10.88
C MET A 14 13.30 33.07 -9.84
N PRO A 15 12.10 33.19 -9.24
CA PRO A 15 11.53 32.12 -8.44
C PRO A 15 10.97 31.04 -9.38
N SER A 16 11.62 29.88 -9.40
CA SER A 16 11.08 28.67 -10.02
C SER A 16 9.86 28.20 -9.23
N VAL A 17 8.67 28.31 -9.83
CA VAL A 17 7.49 27.61 -9.35
C VAL A 17 7.66 26.14 -9.71
N PHE A 18 8.06 25.32 -8.73
CA PHE A 18 8.05 23.87 -8.87
C PHE A 18 6.59 23.40 -8.82
N ALA A 19 5.97 23.25 -9.99
CA ALA A 19 4.97 22.20 -10.14
C ALA A 19 5.70 20.88 -9.94
N ALA A 20 5.26 20.08 -8.96
CA ALA A 20 5.75 18.72 -8.81
C ALA A 20 5.26 17.92 -10.02
N ASP A 21 6.06 17.90 -11.09
CA ASP A 21 5.99 16.84 -12.09
C ASP A 21 6.28 15.55 -11.32
N ALA A 22 5.23 14.79 -11.02
CA ALA A 22 5.36 13.36 -10.79
C ALA A 22 5.78 12.77 -12.13
N ASP A 23 7.07 12.82 -12.39
CA ASP A 23 7.70 12.03 -13.44
C ASP A 23 7.44 10.57 -13.05
N GLU A 24 6.75 9.80 -13.90
CA GLU A 24 6.57 8.36 -13.67
C GLU A 24 7.92 7.69 -13.90
N GLY A 25 8.78 7.81 -12.89
CA GLY A 25 10.11 7.23 -12.88
C GLY A 25 10.01 5.71 -12.92
N THR A 26 10.71 5.12 -13.87
CA THR A 26 10.87 3.66 -14.01
C THR A 26 12.02 3.13 -13.14
N LYS A 27 12.78 4.03 -12.52
CA LYS A 27 13.84 3.74 -11.54
C LYS A 27 13.34 4.04 -10.13
N LEU A 28 13.91 3.35 -9.16
CA LEU A 28 13.49 3.46 -7.78
C LEU A 28 14.48 4.28 -6.93
N ASP A 29 13.96 5.16 -6.08
CA ASP A 29 14.70 5.68 -4.92
C ASP A 29 14.05 5.12 -3.65
N ALA A 30 14.69 4.18 -2.97
CA ALA A 30 14.14 3.54 -1.79
C ALA A 30 14.97 3.87 -0.54
N VAL A 31 14.30 4.20 0.57
CA VAL A 31 14.93 4.18 1.89
C VAL A 31 14.32 3.09 2.75
N LEU A 32 15.18 2.18 3.21
CA LEU A 32 14.84 1.08 4.09
C LEU A 32 15.04 1.55 5.53
N VAL A 33 13.93 1.75 6.25
CA VAL A 33 13.93 2.24 7.63
C VAL A 33 13.66 1.04 8.54
N VAL A 34 14.60 0.72 9.43
CA VAL A 34 14.53 -0.47 10.28
C VAL A 34 14.64 -0.10 11.76
N ASP A 35 13.69 -0.59 12.53
CA ASP A 35 13.72 -0.55 13.98
C ASP A 35 14.80 -1.50 14.49
N VAL A 36 15.77 -0.95 15.23
CA VAL A 36 16.82 -1.71 15.90
C VAL A 36 16.74 -1.55 17.42
N SER A 37 15.56 -1.26 17.96
CA SER A 37 15.34 -1.20 19.40
C SER A 37 15.48 -2.56 20.09
N ASN A 38 15.50 -2.54 21.42
CA ASN A 38 15.65 -3.75 22.22
C ASN A 38 14.41 -4.66 22.17
N SER A 39 13.20 -4.14 21.89
CA SER A 39 12.01 -4.98 21.69
C SER A 39 12.17 -5.91 20.49
N MET A 40 12.97 -5.51 19.50
CA MET A 40 13.33 -6.34 18.36
C MET A 40 14.12 -7.59 18.74
N ASN A 41 14.66 -7.69 19.97
CA ASN A 41 15.16 -8.96 20.50
C ASN A 41 14.10 -10.04 20.61
N ASP A 42 12.83 -9.66 20.70
CA ASP A 42 11.69 -10.56 20.77
C ASP A 42 10.89 -10.54 19.47
N SER A 43 10.51 -9.36 18.99
CA SER A 43 9.68 -9.16 17.80
C SER A 43 10.38 -9.59 16.50
N ASP A 44 11.73 -9.60 16.47
CA ASP A 44 12.54 -10.00 15.33
C ASP A 44 13.81 -10.81 15.71
N ARG A 45 13.65 -11.85 16.53
CA ARG A 45 14.77 -12.72 17.00
C ARG A 45 15.75 -13.17 15.92
N ASN A 46 15.23 -13.47 14.73
CA ASN A 46 16.00 -14.02 13.61
C ASN A 46 16.52 -12.95 12.64
N LYS A 47 16.37 -11.65 12.96
CA LYS A 47 16.75 -10.53 12.08
C LYS A 47 16.10 -10.61 10.68
N ILE A 48 14.82 -10.98 10.64
CA ILE A 48 13.97 -11.00 9.44
C ILE A 48 13.94 -9.61 8.80
N GLY A 49 13.98 -8.52 9.58
CA GLY A 49 14.12 -7.17 9.02
C GLY A 49 15.39 -7.01 8.18
N ASN A 50 16.53 -7.53 8.66
CA ASN A 50 17.78 -7.50 7.89
C ASN A 50 17.69 -8.36 6.62
N GLU A 51 17.10 -9.55 6.71
CA GLU A 51 16.88 -10.41 5.55
C GLU A 51 15.96 -9.73 4.51
N ALA A 52 14.91 -9.04 4.95
CA ALA A 52 14.02 -8.28 4.08
C ALA A 52 14.77 -7.15 3.35
N MET A 53 15.64 -6.41 4.05
CA MET A 53 16.46 -5.37 3.42
C MET A 53 17.43 -5.95 2.38
N LYS A 54 18.13 -7.03 2.71
CA LYS A 54 19.06 -7.69 1.78
C LYS A 54 18.32 -8.23 0.55
N MET A 55 17.15 -8.84 0.76
CA MET A 55 16.32 -9.32 -0.34
C MET A 55 15.79 -8.17 -1.22
N PHE A 56 15.39 -7.05 -0.61
CA PHE A 56 14.99 -5.86 -1.36
C PHE A 56 16.14 -5.35 -2.25
N THR A 57 17.36 -5.31 -1.70
CA THR A 57 18.58 -4.99 -2.46
C THR A 57 18.84 -5.99 -3.59
N ASP A 58 18.65 -7.29 -3.36
CA ASP A 58 18.82 -8.29 -4.42
C ASP A 58 17.79 -8.11 -5.55
N MET A 59 16.53 -7.76 -5.21
CA MET A 59 15.45 -7.53 -6.18
C MET A 59 15.61 -6.25 -7.01
N SER A 60 16.32 -5.25 -6.49
CA SER A 60 16.48 -3.96 -7.18
C SER A 60 17.22 -4.10 -8.52
N SER A 61 16.90 -3.20 -9.45
CA SER A 61 17.52 -3.11 -10.76
C SER A 61 18.98 -2.66 -10.64
N LEU A 62 19.84 -3.22 -11.50
CA LEU A 62 21.21 -2.70 -11.69
C LEU A 62 21.26 -1.51 -12.65
N GLN A 63 20.10 -1.03 -13.10
CA GLN A 63 19.98 0.06 -14.07
C GLN A 63 19.63 1.38 -13.38
N GLY A 64 20.23 1.61 -12.22
CA GLY A 64 20.23 2.89 -11.55
C GLY A 64 19.25 3.06 -10.40
N ASP A 65 18.61 2.00 -9.90
CA ASP A 65 17.88 2.07 -8.63
C ASP A 65 18.82 2.53 -7.52
N LYS A 66 18.31 3.29 -6.57
CA LYS A 66 19.07 3.74 -5.39
C LYS A 66 18.43 3.23 -4.12
N ILE A 67 19.28 2.81 -3.19
CA ILE A 67 18.83 2.32 -1.89
C ILE A 67 19.64 2.96 -0.78
N GLY A 68 18.95 3.53 0.20
CA GLY A 68 19.49 4.01 1.47
C GLY A 68 18.96 3.18 2.62
N VAL A 69 19.65 3.21 3.75
CA VAL A 69 19.25 2.48 4.96
C VAL A 69 19.30 3.42 6.15
N VAL A 70 18.27 3.40 6.99
CA VAL A 70 18.20 4.13 8.26
C VAL A 70 17.84 3.15 9.36
N ALA A 71 18.75 2.93 10.30
CA ALA A 71 18.54 2.11 11.48
C ALA A 71 18.33 3.03 12.70
N TYR A 72 17.20 2.86 13.39
CA TYR A 72 16.78 3.79 14.43
C TYR A 72 16.30 3.09 15.72
N THR A 73 16.39 3.83 16.82
CA THR A 73 15.80 3.55 18.14
C THR A 73 14.90 4.74 18.51
N ASP A 74 15.11 5.41 19.65
CA ASP A 74 14.74 6.81 19.86
C ASP A 74 15.69 7.82 19.16
N GLN A 75 16.76 7.33 18.53
CA GLN A 75 17.75 8.12 17.78
C GLN A 75 18.23 7.35 16.54
N ILE A 76 18.96 8.02 15.65
CA ILE A 76 19.58 7.35 14.49
C ILE A 76 20.84 6.65 14.94
N VAL A 77 20.83 5.31 14.90
CA VAL A 77 21.97 4.47 15.30
C VAL A 77 22.98 4.39 14.17
N ARG A 78 22.48 4.15 12.95
CA ARG A 78 23.28 4.12 11.73
C ARG A 78 22.45 4.54 10.53
N GLU A 79 23.09 5.20 9.58
CA GLU A 79 22.49 5.53 8.30
C GLU A 79 23.49 5.32 7.17
N LYS A 80 22.95 5.03 5.99
CA LYS A 80 23.67 5.01 4.72
C LYS A 80 22.81 5.82 3.74
N ALA A 81 23.40 6.84 3.14
CA ALA A 81 22.77 7.63 2.10
C ALA A 81 22.38 6.76 0.89
N LEU A 82 21.54 7.29 -0.01
CA LEU A 82 21.12 6.61 -1.23
C LEU A 82 22.35 6.20 -2.07
N LEU A 83 22.60 4.89 -2.12
CA LEU A 83 23.64 4.28 -2.95
C LEU A 83 23.00 3.79 -4.25
N LYS A 84 23.58 4.19 -5.39
CA LYS A 84 23.11 3.77 -6.72
C LYS A 84 23.59 2.35 -7.03
N MET A 85 22.66 1.46 -7.34
CA MET A 85 22.91 0.07 -7.71
C MET A 85 23.25 0.00 -9.20
N ASN A 86 24.54 -0.09 -9.53
CA ASN A 86 25.00 -0.29 -10.92
C ASN A 86 25.72 -1.63 -11.10
N SER A 87 26.07 -2.30 -10.00
CA SER A 87 26.79 -3.56 -9.99
C SER A 87 26.35 -4.45 -8.82
N GLU A 88 26.65 -5.74 -8.92
CA GLU A 88 26.50 -6.68 -7.80
C GLU A 88 27.40 -6.29 -6.61
N GLN A 89 28.52 -5.60 -6.86
CA GLN A 89 29.39 -5.11 -5.79
C GLN A 89 28.70 -4.01 -4.94
N ASP A 90 27.94 -3.11 -5.57
CA ASP A 90 27.18 -2.07 -4.85
C ASP A 90 26.13 -2.71 -3.93
N LYS A 91 25.50 -3.79 -4.40
CA LYS A 91 24.57 -4.60 -3.60
C LYS A 91 25.27 -5.24 -2.41
N GLU A 92 26.42 -5.87 -2.63
CA GLU A 92 27.19 -6.49 -1.54
C GLU A 92 27.69 -5.47 -0.51
N GLU A 93 28.05 -4.25 -0.93
CA GLU A 93 28.40 -3.17 0.00
C GLU A 93 27.23 -2.85 0.93
N LEU A 94 26.02 -2.68 0.38
CA LEU A 94 24.84 -2.35 1.16
C LEU A 94 24.43 -3.51 2.09
N LYS A 95 24.50 -4.75 1.61
CA LYS A 95 24.23 -5.95 2.43
C LYS A 95 25.24 -6.08 3.57
N SER A 96 26.52 -5.81 3.32
CA SER A 96 27.55 -5.78 4.36
C SER A 96 27.30 -4.70 5.41
N PHE A 97 26.78 -3.53 5.00
CA PHE A 97 26.34 -2.49 5.93
C PHE A 97 25.17 -2.97 6.81
N ILE A 98 24.18 -3.63 6.20
CA ILE A 98 23.01 -4.20 6.90
C ILE A 98 23.43 -5.26 7.95
N ASP A 99 24.41 -6.11 7.64
CA ASP A 99 24.87 -7.16 8.56
C ASP A 99 25.55 -6.58 9.82
N GLN A 100 26.06 -5.34 9.75
CA GLN A 100 26.70 -4.63 10.87
C GLN A 100 25.71 -3.90 11.79
N LEU A 101 24.40 -3.93 11.51
CA LEU A 101 23.42 -3.25 12.35
C LEU A 101 23.30 -3.91 13.73
N THR A 102 23.33 -3.06 14.75
CA THR A 102 23.27 -3.46 16.17
C THR A 102 22.04 -2.87 16.84
N ARG A 103 21.51 -3.60 17.84
CA ARG A 103 20.36 -3.14 18.59
C ARG A 103 20.73 -2.11 19.66
N GLY A 104 19.77 -1.28 20.04
CA GLY A 104 19.90 -0.26 21.08
C GLY A 104 18.63 -0.11 21.91
N PRO A 105 18.68 0.66 23.02
CA PRO A 105 17.52 0.90 23.87
C PRO A 105 16.52 1.85 23.21
N TYR A 106 15.26 1.79 23.66
CA TYR A 106 14.18 2.71 23.30
C TYR A 106 13.78 2.69 21.83
N THR A 107 12.65 3.30 21.51
CA THR A 107 12.04 3.33 20.18
C THR A 107 11.19 4.58 20.00
N ASP A 108 11.46 5.33 18.94
CA ASP A 108 10.58 6.38 18.43
C ASP A 108 10.51 6.33 16.90
N ILE A 109 9.41 5.76 16.38
CA ILE A 109 9.16 5.61 14.93
C ILE A 109 9.22 6.95 14.19
N SER A 110 8.84 8.06 14.85
CA SER A 110 8.87 9.38 14.21
C SER A 110 10.29 9.82 13.84
N VAL A 111 11.29 9.41 14.63
CA VAL A 111 12.71 9.72 14.39
C VAL A 111 13.21 8.99 13.15
N GLY A 112 12.94 7.69 13.06
CA GLY A 112 13.32 6.87 11.89
C GLY A 112 12.68 7.37 10.60
N LEU A 113 11.38 7.64 10.61
CA LEU A 113 10.69 8.13 9.40
C LEU A 113 11.13 9.53 8.98
N LYS A 114 11.38 10.43 9.95
CA LYS A 114 11.87 11.78 9.65
C LYS A 114 13.24 11.74 8.97
N GLU A 115 14.16 10.92 9.48
CA GLU A 115 15.47 10.76 8.84
C GLU A 115 15.37 10.04 7.50
N GLY A 116 14.53 9.01 7.39
CA GLY A 116 14.28 8.32 6.12
C GLY A 116 13.80 9.28 5.01
N LEU A 117 12.88 10.19 5.34
CA LEU A 117 12.44 11.24 4.43
C LEU A 117 13.56 12.21 4.06
N LYS A 118 14.38 12.61 5.04
CA LYS A 118 15.54 13.48 4.80
C LYS A 118 16.55 12.83 3.85
N VAL A 119 16.90 11.56 4.06
CA VAL A 119 17.81 10.81 3.19
C VAL A 119 17.24 10.72 1.77
N LEU A 120 15.96 10.42 1.63
CA LEU A 120 15.29 10.29 0.34
C LEU A 120 15.24 11.62 -0.41
N GLN A 121 14.85 12.70 0.27
CA GLN A 121 14.81 14.05 -0.30
C GLN A 121 16.20 14.56 -0.71
N SER A 122 17.24 14.23 0.04
CA SER A 122 18.61 14.68 -0.24
C SER A 122 19.21 14.03 -1.49
N GLY A 123 18.75 12.84 -1.89
CA GLY A 123 19.26 12.11 -3.05
C GLY A 123 18.28 11.96 -4.22
N LYS A 124 17.18 12.73 -4.20
CA LYS A 124 16.13 12.69 -5.23
C LYS A 124 16.70 13.03 -6.61
N GLU A 125 16.43 12.18 -7.60
CA GLU A 125 16.74 12.43 -9.01
C GLU A 125 15.47 12.48 -9.87
N PRO A 126 15.42 13.30 -10.94
CA PRO A 126 14.37 13.22 -11.95
C PRO A 126 14.31 11.81 -12.58
N GLY A 127 13.11 11.35 -12.94
CA GLY A 127 12.92 10.00 -13.48
C GLY A 127 13.02 8.86 -12.45
N HIS A 128 13.09 9.17 -11.15
CA HIS A 128 13.08 8.18 -10.07
C HIS A 128 11.79 8.28 -9.24
N SER A 129 11.23 7.12 -8.89
CA SER A 129 10.02 6.98 -8.08
C SER A 129 10.39 6.68 -6.62
N PRO A 130 10.16 7.62 -5.69
CA PRO A 130 10.60 7.49 -4.30
C PRO A 130 9.67 6.60 -3.47
N LEU A 131 10.22 5.78 -2.57
CA LEU A 131 9.47 5.05 -1.54
C LEU A 131 10.25 4.91 -0.22
N ILE A 132 9.52 4.61 0.85
CA ILE A 132 10.07 4.16 2.13
C ILE A 132 9.52 2.77 2.45
N VAL A 133 10.37 1.86 2.92
CA VAL A 133 9.94 0.61 3.56
C VAL A 133 10.32 0.66 5.02
N LEU A 134 9.32 0.74 5.90
CA LEU A 134 9.49 0.72 7.35
C LEU A 134 9.32 -0.70 7.90
N MET A 135 10.32 -1.20 8.61
CA MET A 135 10.32 -2.49 9.29
C MET A 135 10.38 -2.28 10.80
N ALA A 136 9.32 -2.66 11.52
CA ALA A 136 9.19 -2.40 12.96
C ALA A 136 8.15 -3.33 13.61
N ASP A 137 8.10 -3.35 14.95
CA ASP A 137 7.00 -3.98 15.70
C ASP A 137 5.84 -2.99 16.01
N GLY A 138 6.05 -1.70 15.73
CA GLY A 138 5.03 -0.65 15.84
C GLY A 138 4.85 -0.07 17.25
N ASN A 139 5.66 -0.48 18.23
CA ASN A 139 5.57 0.00 19.61
C ASN A 139 6.68 1.01 19.91
N ASN A 140 6.31 2.20 20.40
CA ASN A 140 7.28 3.15 20.92
C ASN A 140 7.62 2.82 22.37
N ASP A 141 8.88 2.98 22.74
CA ASP A 141 9.40 2.88 24.11
C ASP A 141 10.30 4.08 24.37
N PHE A 142 9.87 5.03 25.21
CA PHE A 142 10.57 6.31 25.34
C PHE A 142 11.56 6.30 26.50
N ASN A 143 12.73 6.90 26.28
CA ASN A 143 13.70 7.14 27.33
C ASN A 143 13.11 7.98 28.47
N PRO A 144 12.96 7.45 29.70
CA PRO A 144 12.33 8.18 30.81
C PRO A 144 13.04 9.48 31.18
N SER A 145 14.33 9.60 30.88
CA SER A 145 15.13 10.79 31.17
C SER A 145 15.09 11.85 30.07
N SER A 146 14.52 11.54 28.90
CA SER A 146 14.50 12.47 27.75
C SER A 146 13.40 13.54 27.84
N GLY A 147 12.36 13.31 28.66
CA GLY A 147 11.15 14.13 28.67
C GLY A 147 10.28 13.98 27.41
N ARG A 148 10.64 13.05 26.51
CA ARG A 148 9.86 12.70 25.31
C ARG A 148 8.52 12.06 25.72
N THR A 149 7.42 12.59 25.20
CA THR A 149 6.08 12.04 25.44
C THR A 149 5.47 11.42 24.20
N SER A 150 4.48 10.54 24.39
CA SER A 150 3.73 9.93 23.28
C SER A 150 3.05 10.97 22.40
N GLU A 151 2.49 12.04 22.97
CA GLU A 151 1.81 13.08 22.21
C GLU A 151 2.76 13.84 21.30
N GLN A 152 4.01 14.06 21.75
CA GLN A 152 5.02 14.69 20.93
C GLN A 152 5.47 13.74 19.79
N ALA A 153 5.65 12.45 20.08
CA ALA A 153 5.97 11.44 19.08
C ALA A 153 4.87 11.29 18.02
N ASP A 154 3.61 11.25 18.44
CA ASP A 154 2.46 11.17 17.54
C ASP A 154 2.36 12.40 16.64
N LYS A 155 2.65 13.60 17.19
CA LYS A 155 2.69 14.85 16.43
C LYS A 155 3.79 14.84 15.37
N ASP A 156 4.99 14.40 15.75
CA ASP A 156 6.14 14.35 14.84
C ASP A 156 5.93 13.27 13.76
N LEU A 157 5.36 12.12 14.14
CA LEU A 157 4.98 11.06 13.21
C LEU A 157 3.94 11.54 12.21
N ALA A 158 2.89 12.22 12.67
CA ALA A 158 1.86 12.79 11.80
C ALA A 158 2.43 13.84 10.84
N ALA A 159 3.39 14.65 11.30
CA ALA A 159 4.09 15.61 10.44
C ALA A 159 4.93 14.89 9.36
N ALA A 160 5.70 13.86 9.73
CA ALA A 160 6.48 13.06 8.79
C ALA A 160 5.58 12.37 7.74
N VAL A 161 4.50 11.73 8.18
CA VAL A 161 3.51 11.09 7.29
C VAL A 161 2.87 12.10 6.35
N LYS A 162 2.51 13.29 6.86
CA LYS A 162 2.01 14.38 6.02
C LYS A 162 3.04 14.82 4.98
N THR A 163 4.29 15.02 5.38
CA THR A 163 5.38 15.36 4.45
C THR A 163 5.55 14.28 3.37
N ALA A 164 5.53 13.00 3.74
CA ALA A 164 5.60 11.90 2.77
C ALA A 164 4.45 11.98 1.76
N LYS A 165 3.22 12.13 2.25
CA LYS A 165 2.01 12.25 1.42
C LYS A 165 2.06 13.45 0.48
N ASP A 166 2.41 14.64 0.99
CA ASP A 166 2.47 15.87 0.20
C ASP A 166 3.53 15.79 -0.92
N ASN A 167 4.58 14.99 -0.71
CA ASN A 167 5.63 14.75 -1.70
C ASN A 167 5.40 13.51 -2.57
N GLY A 168 4.24 12.84 -2.42
CA GLY A 168 3.91 11.65 -3.18
C GLY A 168 4.83 10.45 -2.90
N ILE A 169 5.35 10.34 -1.67
CA ILE A 169 6.25 9.26 -1.22
C ILE A 169 5.42 8.21 -0.46
N PRO A 170 5.18 7.02 -1.03
CA PRO A 170 4.51 5.94 -0.32
C PRO A 170 5.41 5.35 0.77
N ILE A 171 4.82 5.08 1.94
CA ILE A 171 5.47 4.36 3.03
C ILE A 171 4.84 2.97 3.11
N TYR A 172 5.61 1.95 2.72
CA TYR A 172 5.24 0.56 2.95
C TYR A 172 5.69 0.15 4.35
N THR A 173 4.91 -0.67 5.04
CA THR A 173 5.29 -1.16 6.37
C THR A 173 5.34 -2.69 6.40
N ILE A 174 6.37 -3.24 7.04
CA ILE A 174 6.53 -4.67 7.31
C ILE A 174 6.57 -4.83 8.83
N GLY A 175 5.46 -5.24 9.40
CA GLY A 175 5.32 -5.53 10.83
C GLY A 175 6.03 -6.82 11.20
N LEU A 176 7.05 -6.73 12.06
CA LEU A 176 7.81 -7.86 12.57
C LEU A 176 7.16 -8.37 13.85
N ASN A 177 6.65 -9.60 13.83
CA ASN A 177 5.70 -10.10 14.84
C ASN A 177 6.07 -11.48 15.37
N ALA A 178 7.34 -11.74 15.66
CA ALA A 178 7.78 -13.06 16.14
C ALA A 178 7.26 -13.40 17.56
N ASP A 179 6.94 -12.40 18.37
CA ASP A 179 6.48 -12.52 19.76
C ASP A 179 4.97 -12.30 19.95
N GLY A 180 4.27 -11.79 18.94
CA GLY A 180 2.84 -11.49 18.99
C GLY A 180 2.50 -10.10 19.52
N SER A 181 3.48 -9.23 19.80
CA SER A 181 3.26 -7.89 20.40
C SER A 181 3.04 -6.77 19.38
N LEU A 182 2.95 -7.10 18.09
CA LEU A 182 2.86 -6.12 17.01
C LEU A 182 1.69 -5.14 17.16
N ASN A 183 2.00 -3.84 17.13
CA ASN A 183 1.01 -2.79 16.94
C ASN A 183 0.68 -2.60 15.45
N LYS A 184 -0.16 -3.50 14.94
CA LYS A 184 -0.55 -3.53 13.53
C LYS A 184 -1.26 -2.24 13.09
N ASP A 185 -2.08 -1.65 13.94
CA ASP A 185 -2.89 -0.50 13.57
C ASP A 185 -2.05 0.76 13.37
N ALA A 186 -0.99 0.95 14.18
CA ALA A 186 -0.04 2.04 13.99
C ALA A 186 0.65 1.97 12.62
N LEU A 187 1.18 0.79 12.26
CA LEU A 187 1.85 0.57 10.98
C LEU A 187 0.90 0.64 9.78
N ALA A 188 -0.32 0.15 9.93
CA ALA A 188 -1.34 0.23 8.88
C ALA A 188 -1.78 1.68 8.62
N LYS A 189 -1.91 2.49 9.67
CA LYS A 189 -2.24 3.91 9.56
C LYS A 189 -1.19 4.66 8.73
N ILE A 190 0.09 4.51 9.06
CA ILE A 190 1.22 5.13 8.32
C ILE A 190 1.15 4.79 6.83
N ALA A 191 0.98 3.51 6.50
CA ALA A 191 0.93 3.06 5.12
C ALA A 191 -0.29 3.62 4.37
N SER A 192 -1.47 3.50 4.96
CA SER A 192 -2.72 3.95 4.32
C SER A 192 -2.77 5.47 4.05
N GLU A 193 -2.15 6.28 4.91
CA GLU A 193 -2.15 7.74 4.75
C GLU A 193 -1.22 8.22 3.63
N THR A 194 -0.29 7.36 3.18
CA THR A 194 0.73 7.68 2.15
C THR A 194 0.56 6.88 0.86
N ASN A 195 -0.56 6.18 0.67
CA ASN A 195 -0.80 5.24 -0.44
C ASN A 195 0.15 4.02 -0.47
N GLY A 196 0.78 3.69 0.65
CA GLY A 196 1.51 2.45 0.83
C GLY A 196 0.63 1.29 1.27
N LYS A 197 1.24 0.11 1.42
CA LYS A 197 0.61 -1.09 1.98
C LYS A 197 1.33 -1.55 3.24
N SER A 198 0.57 -2.17 4.14
CA SER A 198 1.08 -2.73 5.39
C SER A 198 1.02 -4.25 5.35
N PHE A 199 2.13 -4.87 5.68
CA PHE A 199 2.34 -6.31 5.71
C PHE A 199 2.74 -6.75 7.11
N VAL A 200 2.56 -8.03 7.43
CA VAL A 200 2.98 -8.61 8.70
C VAL A 200 3.68 -9.92 8.42
N THR A 201 4.79 -10.14 9.11
CA THR A 201 5.52 -11.40 9.07
C THR A 201 6.13 -11.76 10.42
N SER A 202 6.21 -13.06 10.67
CA SER A 202 6.97 -13.65 11.77
C SER A 202 8.10 -14.56 11.25
N THR A 203 8.22 -14.71 9.93
CA THR A 203 9.08 -15.72 9.27
C THR A 203 9.65 -15.21 7.94
N ALA A 204 10.89 -15.61 7.63
CA ALA A 204 11.58 -15.17 6.40
C ALA A 204 11.01 -15.77 5.09
N ASP A 205 10.15 -16.79 5.17
CA ASP A 205 9.52 -17.46 4.03
C ASP A 205 8.44 -16.61 3.34
N THR A 206 7.82 -15.65 4.03
CA THR A 206 6.80 -14.76 3.46
C THR A 206 7.38 -13.50 2.80
N LEU A 207 8.65 -13.18 3.07
CA LEU A 207 9.33 -11.99 2.53
C LEU A 207 9.30 -11.90 1.00
N PRO A 208 9.54 -12.99 0.24
CA PRO A 208 9.49 -12.93 -1.23
C PRO A 208 8.16 -12.42 -1.76
N GLN A 209 7.05 -12.86 -1.18
CA GLN A 209 5.72 -12.40 -1.56
C GLN A 209 5.50 -10.94 -1.16
N ILE A 210 5.83 -10.58 0.07
CA ILE A 210 5.68 -9.20 0.58
C ILE A 210 6.44 -8.20 -0.31
N LEU A 211 7.71 -8.48 -0.59
CA LEU A 211 8.55 -7.60 -1.41
C LEU A 211 8.06 -7.56 -2.86
N SER A 212 7.66 -8.71 -3.42
CA SER A 212 7.03 -8.79 -4.74
C SER A 212 5.79 -7.89 -4.83
N GLU A 213 4.95 -7.88 -3.80
CA GLU A 213 3.77 -7.00 -3.74
C GLU A 213 4.13 -5.52 -3.59
N ILE A 214 5.19 -5.18 -2.86
CA ILE A 214 5.71 -3.80 -2.77
C ILE A 214 6.19 -3.32 -4.14
N PHE A 215 7.07 -4.07 -4.81
CA PHE A 215 7.56 -3.72 -6.14
C PHE A 215 6.41 -3.64 -7.16
N ALA A 216 5.50 -4.60 -7.15
CA ALA A 216 4.37 -4.61 -8.07
C ALA A 216 3.43 -3.42 -7.84
N SER A 217 3.11 -3.10 -6.59
CA SER A 217 2.27 -1.95 -6.24
C SER A 217 2.93 -0.63 -6.64
N HIS A 218 4.23 -0.48 -6.35
CA HIS A 218 4.95 0.78 -6.55
C HIS A 218 5.26 1.04 -8.02
N MET A 219 5.73 0.01 -8.74
CA MET A 219 6.15 0.12 -10.14
C MET A 219 5.01 -0.18 -11.14
N LYS A 220 3.76 -0.27 -10.65
CA LYS A 220 2.56 -0.61 -11.43
C LYS A 220 2.72 -1.91 -12.24
N LEU A 221 3.38 -2.90 -11.64
CA LEU A 221 3.58 -4.24 -12.22
C LEU A 221 2.49 -5.19 -11.70
N LYS A 222 2.40 -6.36 -12.32
CA LYS A 222 1.53 -7.45 -11.91
C LYS A 222 2.39 -8.67 -11.61
N VAL A 223 2.15 -9.28 -10.45
CA VAL A 223 2.77 -10.56 -10.09
C VAL A 223 2.12 -11.65 -10.94
N ILE A 224 2.93 -12.41 -11.66
CA ILE A 224 2.48 -13.54 -12.46
C ILE A 224 2.67 -14.80 -11.61
N PRO A 225 1.59 -15.38 -11.06
CA PRO A 225 1.69 -16.63 -10.32
C PRO A 225 2.03 -17.75 -11.30
N MET A 226 3.05 -18.54 -10.98
CA MET A 226 3.40 -19.74 -11.75
C MET A 226 2.81 -20.98 -11.10
N LYS A 227 2.89 -22.11 -11.79
CA LYS A 227 2.39 -23.39 -11.28
C LYS A 227 3.14 -23.80 -10.02
N ASN A 228 2.43 -23.98 -8.91
CA ASN A 228 2.98 -24.55 -7.69
C ASN A 228 3.41 -26.00 -7.93
N ILE A 229 4.55 -26.36 -7.36
CA ILE A 229 5.13 -27.70 -7.47
C ILE A 229 5.15 -28.35 -6.09
N VAL A 230 4.70 -29.60 -6.02
CA VAL A 230 5.11 -30.50 -4.93
C VAL A 230 6.31 -31.27 -5.44
N ALA A 231 7.48 -31.05 -4.82
CA ALA A 231 8.72 -31.66 -5.23
C ALA A 231 8.68 -33.18 -5.02
N ASN A 232 9.24 -33.93 -5.98
CA ASN A 232 9.35 -35.39 -5.91
C ASN A 232 10.80 -35.89 -5.75
N GLY A 233 11.76 -34.98 -5.53
CA GLY A 233 13.19 -35.29 -5.44
C GLY A 233 13.93 -35.20 -6.78
N GLU A 234 13.22 -35.09 -7.89
CA GLU A 234 13.78 -34.96 -9.24
C GLU A 234 13.57 -33.55 -9.80
N PHE A 235 14.20 -33.26 -10.95
CA PHE A 235 13.97 -32.01 -11.66
C PHE A 235 12.58 -31.99 -12.30
N GLN A 236 11.81 -30.96 -11.96
CA GLN A 236 10.48 -30.67 -12.51
C GLN A 236 10.54 -29.37 -13.34
N GLU A 237 10.00 -29.41 -14.55
CA GLU A 237 10.05 -28.29 -15.49
C GLU A 237 8.88 -27.32 -15.29
N VAL A 238 9.22 -26.03 -15.29
CA VAL A 238 8.30 -24.89 -15.34
C VAL A 238 8.68 -24.01 -16.52
N VAL A 239 7.71 -23.71 -17.37
CA VAL A 239 7.92 -22.82 -18.52
C VAL A 239 7.72 -21.38 -18.07
N VAL A 240 8.73 -20.54 -18.31
CA VAL A 240 8.71 -19.10 -18.05
C VAL A 240 8.69 -18.39 -19.41
N THR A 241 7.54 -17.82 -19.79
CA THR A 241 7.36 -17.16 -21.07
C THR A 241 7.70 -15.67 -20.97
N ILE A 242 8.75 -15.23 -21.66
CA ILE A 242 9.13 -13.82 -21.79
C ILE A 242 8.37 -13.20 -22.97
N PRO A 243 7.46 -12.23 -22.74
CA PRO A 243 6.48 -11.81 -23.75
C PRO A 243 7.08 -11.03 -24.93
N ASN A 244 8.09 -10.20 -24.69
CA ASN A 244 8.70 -9.35 -25.71
C ASN A 244 10.11 -8.89 -25.29
N ALA A 245 10.84 -8.27 -26.22
CA ALA A 245 12.22 -7.84 -26.01
C ALA A 245 12.39 -6.61 -25.09
N ASN A 246 11.31 -5.93 -24.69
CA ASN A 246 11.36 -4.76 -23.80
C ASN A 246 11.41 -5.15 -22.31
N VAL A 247 11.33 -6.44 -21.99
CA VAL A 247 11.55 -6.92 -20.62
C VAL A 247 13.01 -6.63 -20.26
N LEU A 248 13.23 -5.71 -19.32
CA LEU A 248 14.56 -5.38 -18.84
C LEU A 248 15.06 -6.43 -17.86
N GLU A 249 14.18 -6.92 -16.99
CA GLU A 249 14.53 -7.94 -16.01
C GLU A 249 13.35 -8.86 -15.77
N ALA A 250 13.63 -10.16 -15.64
CA ALA A 250 12.67 -11.15 -15.14
C ALA A 250 13.16 -11.65 -13.79
N ASN A 251 12.41 -11.30 -12.73
CA ASN A 251 12.68 -11.72 -11.36
C ASN A 251 11.81 -12.93 -11.03
N ILE A 252 12.44 -14.09 -10.89
CA ILE A 252 11.80 -15.37 -10.60
C ILE A 252 12.09 -15.74 -9.14
N SER A 253 11.07 -15.62 -8.31
CA SER A 253 11.13 -15.98 -6.89
C SER A 253 10.68 -17.43 -6.71
N VAL A 254 11.59 -18.30 -6.28
CA VAL A 254 11.31 -19.70 -5.94
C VAL A 254 11.29 -19.83 -4.42
N MET A 255 10.11 -20.01 -3.85
CA MET A 255 9.86 -20.10 -2.41
C MET A 255 9.74 -21.56 -1.99
N SER A 256 10.47 -21.96 -0.96
CA SER A 256 10.50 -23.35 -0.49
C SER A 256 10.96 -23.40 0.96
N GLY A 257 10.40 -24.31 1.74
CA GLY A 257 10.83 -24.54 3.13
C GLY A 257 12.22 -25.19 3.22
N LYS A 258 12.80 -25.60 2.09
CA LYS A 258 14.07 -26.31 1.99
C LYS A 258 14.91 -25.76 0.83
N PRO A 259 16.21 -26.08 0.77
CA PRO A 259 17.04 -25.69 -0.38
C PRO A 259 16.53 -26.33 -1.68
N VAL A 260 16.59 -25.56 -2.77
CA VAL A 260 16.26 -26.00 -4.12
C VAL A 260 17.47 -25.91 -5.06
N GLU A 261 17.53 -26.82 -6.01
CA GLU A 261 18.47 -26.78 -7.14
C GLU A 261 17.74 -26.29 -8.40
N LEU A 262 18.42 -25.44 -9.18
CA LEU A 262 17.86 -24.82 -10.38
C LEU A 262 18.72 -25.15 -11.60
N GLN A 263 18.06 -25.44 -12.73
CA GLN A 263 18.68 -25.40 -14.06
C GLN A 263 17.83 -24.52 -14.98
N LEU A 264 18.49 -23.84 -15.90
CA LEU A 264 17.84 -22.92 -16.82
C LEU A 264 18.21 -23.29 -18.25
N ILE A 265 17.21 -23.37 -19.13
CA ILE A 265 17.38 -23.57 -20.56
C ILE A 265 16.74 -22.38 -21.27
N ASP A 266 17.49 -21.76 -22.18
CA ASP A 266 17.01 -20.63 -22.97
C ASP A 266 16.03 -21.06 -24.08
N PRO A 267 15.33 -20.12 -24.74
CA PRO A 267 14.37 -20.43 -25.81
C PRO A 267 15.00 -21.13 -27.02
N ALA A 268 16.32 -21.05 -27.18
CA ALA A 268 17.06 -21.77 -28.22
C ALA A 268 17.40 -23.22 -27.82
N GLY A 269 17.01 -23.65 -26.62
CA GLY A 269 17.26 -24.99 -26.10
C GLY A 269 18.64 -25.17 -25.46
N LYS A 270 19.41 -24.09 -25.27
CA LYS A 270 20.75 -24.15 -24.68
C LYS A 270 20.67 -23.97 -23.17
N GLN A 271 21.34 -24.87 -22.44
CA GLN A 271 21.48 -24.76 -21.00
C GLN A 271 22.35 -23.55 -20.62
N LYS A 272 21.89 -22.74 -19.67
CA LYS A 272 22.61 -21.62 -19.08
C LYS A 272 23.16 -22.00 -17.71
N ALA A 273 24.38 -21.56 -17.43
CA ALA A 273 24.97 -21.67 -16.11
C ALA A 273 24.30 -20.69 -15.14
N ILE A 274 24.23 -21.06 -13.86
CA ILE A 274 23.66 -20.23 -12.81
C ILE A 274 24.67 -20.18 -11.65
N PRO A 275 25.26 -19.00 -11.33
CA PRO A 275 25.13 -17.72 -12.03
C PRO A 275 25.93 -17.68 -13.35
N SER A 276 25.60 -16.75 -14.23
CA SER A 276 26.37 -16.40 -15.44
C SER A 276 26.06 -14.96 -15.89
N GLU A 277 26.65 -14.50 -16.99
CA GLU A 277 26.34 -13.17 -17.54
C GLU A 277 24.85 -13.05 -17.85
N GLY A 278 24.20 -12.03 -17.29
CA GLY A 278 22.76 -11.80 -17.41
C GLY A 278 21.88 -12.76 -16.58
N VAL A 279 22.47 -13.65 -15.78
CA VAL A 279 21.74 -14.60 -14.91
C VAL A 279 22.34 -14.57 -13.51
N THR A 280 21.66 -13.93 -12.56
CA THR A 280 22.08 -13.88 -11.16
C THR A 280 21.18 -14.71 -10.27
N LEU A 281 21.74 -15.26 -9.19
CA LEU A 281 21.02 -16.10 -8.24
C LEU A 281 21.37 -15.68 -6.82
N SER A 282 20.38 -15.16 -6.11
CA SER A 282 20.46 -14.92 -4.68
C SER A 282 19.75 -16.04 -3.92
N LYS A 283 20.35 -16.51 -2.82
CA LYS A 283 19.80 -17.61 -2.01
C LYS A 283 19.68 -17.20 -0.55
N SER A 284 18.61 -17.65 0.08
CA SER A 284 18.45 -17.68 1.53
C SER A 284 18.03 -19.09 1.98
N LYS A 285 17.71 -19.25 3.26
CA LYS A 285 17.19 -20.52 3.81
C LYS A 285 15.80 -20.88 3.27
N THR A 286 15.02 -19.88 2.85
CA THR A 286 13.60 -20.02 2.53
C THR A 286 13.23 -19.62 1.10
N TYR A 287 14.21 -19.12 0.32
CA TYR A 287 13.97 -18.72 -1.06
C TYR A 287 15.22 -18.79 -1.94
N SER A 288 15.00 -18.87 -3.24
CA SER A 288 15.97 -18.64 -4.30
C SER A 288 15.40 -17.62 -5.28
N LEU A 289 16.10 -16.51 -5.47
CA LEU A 289 15.73 -15.46 -6.41
C LEU A 289 16.63 -15.55 -7.64
N LEU A 290 16.06 -16.03 -8.74
CA LEU A 290 16.74 -16.09 -10.03
C LEU A 290 16.36 -14.85 -10.85
N LYS A 291 17.35 -14.07 -11.26
CA LYS A 291 17.14 -12.85 -12.03
C LYS A 291 17.78 -12.97 -13.41
N LEU A 292 16.97 -12.69 -14.44
CA LEU A 292 17.42 -12.65 -15.83
C LEU A 292 17.44 -11.20 -16.30
N ALA A 293 18.60 -10.68 -16.69
CA ALA A 293 18.75 -9.34 -17.26
C ALA A 293 18.64 -9.37 -18.78
N LYS A 294 17.81 -8.50 -19.35
CA LYS A 294 17.47 -8.39 -20.78
C LYS A 294 17.28 -9.77 -21.44
N PRO A 295 16.39 -10.62 -20.90
CA PRO A 295 16.21 -11.97 -21.41
C PRO A 295 15.66 -11.97 -22.84
N ALA A 296 16.07 -12.95 -23.64
CA ALA A 296 15.46 -13.19 -24.95
C ALA A 296 13.97 -13.53 -24.78
N SER A 297 13.12 -13.03 -25.70
CA SER A 297 11.70 -13.37 -25.73
C SER A 297 11.48 -14.85 -26.08
N GLY A 298 10.38 -15.40 -25.59
CA GLY A 298 10.01 -16.80 -25.77
C GLY A 298 10.05 -17.62 -24.50
N ASP A 299 9.95 -18.94 -24.66
CA ASP A 299 9.77 -19.88 -23.56
C ASP A 299 11.12 -20.34 -23.00
N TRP A 300 11.41 -19.90 -21.78
CA TRP A 300 12.52 -20.41 -20.98
C TRP A 300 12.04 -21.63 -20.17
N LYS A 301 12.89 -22.63 -20.02
CA LYS A 301 12.59 -23.79 -19.17
C LYS A 301 13.38 -23.71 -17.89
N LEU A 302 12.68 -23.44 -16.79
CA LEU A 302 13.22 -23.51 -15.44
C LEU A 302 12.98 -24.92 -14.90
N LYS A 303 14.05 -25.67 -14.67
CA LYS A 303 13.97 -26.95 -13.97
C LYS A 303 14.28 -26.75 -12.51
N VAL A 304 13.35 -27.14 -11.65
CA VAL A 304 13.45 -27.01 -10.20
C VAL A 304 13.48 -28.38 -9.58
N LYS A 305 14.47 -28.63 -8.72
CA LYS A 305 14.57 -29.84 -7.91
C LYS A 305 14.57 -29.44 -6.44
N GLY A 306 13.56 -29.89 -5.72
CA GLY A 306 13.46 -29.72 -4.27
C GLY A 306 13.45 -31.05 -3.55
N VAL A 307 13.47 -30.98 -2.22
CA VAL A 307 13.32 -32.17 -1.38
C VAL A 307 11.92 -32.74 -1.52
N SER A 308 11.81 -34.07 -1.65
CA SER A 308 10.51 -34.76 -1.82
C SER A 308 9.47 -34.30 -0.79
N GLN A 309 8.22 -34.13 -1.26
CA GLN A 309 7.04 -33.62 -0.56
C GLN A 309 7.08 -32.14 -0.16
N ASP A 310 8.17 -31.42 -0.44
CA ASP A 310 8.21 -30.00 -0.18
C ASP A 310 7.35 -29.21 -1.18
N LYS A 311 6.70 -28.16 -0.68
CA LYS A 311 5.90 -27.26 -1.52
C LYS A 311 6.79 -26.14 -2.03
N ILE A 312 6.80 -25.97 -3.34
CA ILE A 312 7.55 -24.93 -4.02
C ILE A 312 6.56 -24.02 -4.72
N ASP A 313 6.54 -22.76 -4.29
CA ASP A 313 5.77 -21.70 -4.92
C ASP A 313 6.70 -20.86 -5.79
N ILE A 314 6.28 -20.55 -7.01
CA ILE A 314 7.09 -19.79 -7.97
C ILE A 314 6.30 -18.57 -8.41
N ASN A 315 6.90 -17.40 -8.24
CA ASN A 315 6.34 -16.12 -8.66
C ASN A 315 7.27 -15.44 -9.66
N LEU A 316 6.69 -14.74 -10.61
CA LEU A 316 7.41 -14.04 -11.66
C LEU A 316 6.97 -12.58 -11.73
N ILE A 317 7.95 -11.67 -11.81
CA ILE A 317 7.75 -10.25 -12.05
C ILE A 317 8.66 -9.81 -13.19
N PHE A 318 8.10 -9.05 -14.14
CA PHE A 318 8.87 -8.39 -15.18
C PHE A 318 9.03 -6.91 -14.88
N ASN A 319 10.26 -6.41 -15.01
CA ASN A 319 10.56 -4.98 -14.94
C ASN A 319 10.68 -4.41 -16.36
N TYR A 320 10.16 -3.20 -16.54
CA TYR A 320 10.13 -2.47 -17.81
C TYR A 320 10.50 -0.99 -17.59
N ASP A 321 11.28 -0.42 -18.49
CA ASP A 321 11.49 1.03 -18.61
C ASP A 321 10.59 1.59 -19.71
N LEU A 322 9.29 1.51 -19.47
CA LEU A 322 8.27 1.95 -20.42
C LEU A 322 7.33 2.97 -19.77
N GLN A 323 7.14 4.08 -20.46
CA GLN A 323 6.13 5.10 -20.14
C GLN A 323 5.03 5.08 -21.21
N LEU A 324 3.78 5.28 -20.80
CA LEU A 324 2.68 5.44 -21.75
C LEU A 324 2.44 6.93 -21.99
N VAL A 325 2.53 7.36 -23.24
CA VAL A 325 2.41 8.76 -23.63
C VAL A 325 1.18 8.95 -24.52
N MET A 326 0.37 9.97 -24.20
CA MET A 326 -0.72 10.38 -25.08
C MET A 326 -0.18 11.33 -26.14
N ALA A 327 -0.50 11.08 -27.40
CA ALA A 327 -0.20 12.01 -28.48
C ALA A 327 -0.96 13.34 -28.26
N PRO A 328 -0.41 14.48 -28.70
CA PRO A 328 -1.09 15.76 -28.61
C PRO A 328 -2.49 15.70 -29.24
N LEU A 329 -3.50 16.17 -28.50
CA LEU A 329 -4.86 16.29 -29.02
C LEU A 329 -4.91 17.40 -30.08
N THR A 330 -5.83 17.29 -31.03
CA THR A 330 -6.00 18.26 -32.12
C THR A 330 -6.44 19.63 -31.64
N ALA A 331 -7.16 19.69 -30.52
CA ALA A 331 -7.54 20.92 -29.82
C ALA A 331 -7.59 20.71 -28.30
N LYS A 332 -7.61 21.82 -27.55
CA LYS A 332 -7.91 21.83 -26.10
C LYS A 332 -9.32 22.36 -25.78
N THR A 333 -10.00 22.90 -26.78
CA THR A 333 -11.35 23.45 -26.65
C THR A 333 -12.25 22.82 -27.69
N TYR A 334 -13.39 22.31 -27.25
CA TYR A 334 -14.37 21.59 -28.06
C TYR A 334 -15.76 22.17 -27.84
N LYS A 335 -16.73 21.71 -28.64
CA LYS A 335 -18.17 21.97 -28.47
C LYS A 335 -18.89 20.67 -28.13
N VAL A 336 -20.07 20.78 -27.55
CA VAL A 336 -20.96 19.63 -27.37
C VAL A 336 -21.28 19.00 -28.73
N GLY A 337 -21.17 17.67 -28.79
CA GLY A 337 -21.27 16.87 -30.01
C GLY A 337 -19.95 16.66 -30.75
N ASP A 338 -18.86 17.37 -30.37
CA ASP A 338 -17.56 17.12 -30.98
C ASP A 338 -17.03 15.75 -30.55
N THR A 339 -16.43 15.03 -31.50
CA THR A 339 -15.70 13.78 -31.24
C THR A 339 -14.22 14.08 -31.04
N VAL A 340 -13.70 13.75 -29.86
CA VAL A 340 -12.28 13.86 -29.54
C VAL A 340 -11.60 12.54 -29.89
N LYS A 341 -10.61 12.60 -30.78
CA LYS A 341 -9.76 11.45 -31.12
C LYS A 341 -8.55 11.43 -30.20
N VAL A 342 -8.24 10.27 -29.66
CA VAL A 342 -7.14 10.06 -28.72
C VAL A 342 -6.24 8.96 -29.26
N GLN A 343 -4.93 9.25 -29.30
CA GLN A 343 -3.90 8.28 -29.63
C GLN A 343 -2.89 8.21 -28.49
N SER A 344 -2.33 7.04 -28.24
CA SER A 344 -1.25 6.86 -27.25
C SER A 344 -0.28 5.78 -27.70
N TYR A 345 0.93 5.78 -27.13
CA TYR A 345 1.98 4.82 -27.45
C TYR A 345 2.98 4.73 -26.30
N PHE A 346 3.78 3.66 -26.28
CA PHE A 346 4.84 3.50 -25.28
C PHE A 346 6.12 4.23 -25.72
N GLU A 347 6.82 4.83 -24.76
CA GLU A 347 8.17 5.38 -24.91
C GLU A 347 9.13 4.68 -23.95
N ASP A 348 10.38 4.50 -24.38
CA ASP A 348 11.53 4.12 -23.55
C ASP A 348 12.57 5.23 -23.71
N ASN A 349 12.94 5.89 -22.62
CA ASN A 349 13.87 7.03 -22.63
C ASN A 349 13.53 8.10 -23.69
N GLY A 350 12.23 8.41 -23.85
CA GLY A 350 11.69 9.38 -24.81
C GLY A 350 11.65 8.90 -26.27
N GLN A 351 12.05 7.65 -26.55
CA GLN A 351 11.96 7.06 -27.88
C GLN A 351 10.69 6.20 -27.98
N LYS A 352 9.85 6.52 -28.97
CA LYS A 352 8.62 5.76 -29.25
C LYS A 352 8.94 4.31 -29.61
N GLN A 353 8.29 3.39 -28.90
CA GLN A 353 8.41 1.95 -29.13
C GLN A 353 7.55 1.49 -30.30
N THR A 354 8.18 0.85 -31.27
CA THR A 354 7.56 0.41 -32.54
C THR A 354 7.34 -1.09 -32.64
N GLY A 355 7.87 -1.88 -31.69
CA GLY A 355 7.74 -3.34 -31.69
C GLY A 355 6.30 -3.80 -31.50
N ALA A 356 5.72 -4.45 -32.53
CA ALA A 356 4.33 -4.88 -32.52
C ALA A 356 3.99 -5.89 -31.39
N ASP A 357 4.95 -6.72 -30.99
CA ASP A 357 4.76 -7.71 -29.93
C ASP A 357 4.48 -7.09 -28.55
N LEU A 358 4.94 -5.85 -28.31
CA LEU A 358 4.63 -5.10 -27.08
C LEU A 358 3.13 -4.78 -26.98
N TYR A 359 2.49 -4.47 -28.10
CA TYR A 359 1.09 -4.02 -28.15
C TYR A 359 0.09 -5.17 -28.31
N LYS A 360 0.52 -6.32 -28.84
CA LYS A 360 -0.34 -7.43 -29.27
C LYS A 360 -1.33 -7.93 -28.21
N ASN A 361 -0.91 -7.98 -26.94
CA ASN A 361 -1.71 -8.53 -25.84
C ASN A 361 -2.23 -7.44 -24.87
N MET A 362 -2.06 -6.18 -25.23
CA MET A 362 -2.46 -5.05 -24.39
C MET A 362 -3.95 -4.75 -24.50
N LYS A 363 -4.55 -4.41 -23.38
CA LYS A 363 -5.88 -3.78 -23.30
C LYS A 363 -5.69 -2.32 -22.98
N ALA A 364 -6.16 -1.45 -23.86
CA ALA A 364 -6.14 -0.01 -23.65
C ALA A 364 -7.57 0.52 -23.40
N THR A 365 -7.69 1.37 -22.39
CA THR A 365 -8.93 2.00 -21.96
C THR A 365 -8.71 3.49 -21.82
N LEU A 366 -9.58 4.28 -22.43
CA LEU A 366 -9.66 5.71 -22.25
C LEU A 366 -10.53 6.01 -21.02
N LEU A 367 -9.97 6.74 -20.06
CA LEU A 367 -10.65 7.21 -18.86
C LEU A 367 -10.96 8.70 -19.03
N ILE A 368 -12.24 9.05 -18.99
CA ILE A 368 -12.73 10.42 -19.18
C ILE A 368 -13.42 10.86 -17.91
N THR A 369 -12.77 11.71 -17.12
CA THR A 369 -13.34 12.27 -15.90
C THR A 369 -13.94 13.64 -16.19
N ASP A 370 -15.24 13.77 -16.03
CA ASP A 370 -15.92 15.06 -16.00
C ASP A 370 -15.54 15.76 -14.68
N MET A 371 -14.84 16.88 -14.77
CA MET A 371 -14.30 17.60 -13.62
C MET A 371 -15.35 18.44 -12.89
N ASP A 372 -16.53 18.63 -13.50
CA ASP A 372 -17.62 19.40 -12.92
C ASP A 372 -18.59 18.46 -12.17
N THR A 373 -18.78 17.23 -12.67
CA THR A 373 -19.60 16.19 -11.99
C THR A 373 -18.80 15.16 -11.19
N LEU A 374 -17.48 15.12 -11.37
CA LEU A 374 -16.53 14.15 -10.82
C LEU A 374 -16.84 12.69 -11.21
N LYS A 375 -17.55 12.47 -12.31
CA LYS A 375 -17.85 11.14 -12.84
C LYS A 375 -16.84 10.74 -13.90
N THR A 376 -16.35 9.50 -13.82
CA THR A 376 -15.45 8.92 -14.83
C THR A 376 -16.20 7.95 -15.73
N GLU A 377 -16.22 8.23 -17.03
CA GLU A 377 -16.64 7.30 -18.08
C GLU A 377 -15.43 6.56 -18.67
N GLN A 378 -15.64 5.35 -19.19
CA GLN A 378 -14.60 4.54 -19.82
C GLN A 378 -14.98 4.23 -21.25
N ALA A 379 -14.02 4.34 -22.17
CA ALA A 379 -14.15 3.91 -23.55
C ALA A 379 -13.01 2.96 -23.93
N GLN A 380 -13.32 1.86 -24.62
CA GLN A 380 -12.30 0.92 -25.06
C GLN A 380 -11.50 1.50 -26.23
N MET A 381 -10.18 1.30 -26.22
CA MET A 381 -9.29 1.66 -27.32
C MET A 381 -8.86 0.42 -28.10
N SER A 382 -8.51 0.60 -29.37
CA SER A 382 -8.02 -0.46 -30.25
C SER A 382 -6.53 -0.31 -30.48
N VAL A 383 -5.82 -1.43 -30.64
CA VAL A 383 -4.42 -1.44 -31.08
C VAL A 383 -4.36 -1.01 -32.54
N ALA A 384 -3.57 0.02 -32.85
CA ALA A 384 -3.37 0.54 -34.20
C ALA A 384 -1.88 0.70 -34.48
N GLY A 385 -1.29 -0.34 -35.09
CA GLY A 385 0.15 -0.39 -35.32
C GLY A 385 0.94 -0.37 -34.00
N ALA A 386 1.84 0.61 -33.87
CA ALA A 386 2.65 0.83 -32.67
C ALA A 386 2.01 1.86 -31.73
N GLY A 387 0.78 1.59 -31.31
CA GLY A 387 0.01 2.47 -30.44
C GLY A 387 -1.43 2.02 -30.23
N PHE A 388 -2.17 2.86 -29.51
CA PHE A 388 -3.58 2.68 -29.23
C PHE A 388 -4.38 3.87 -29.74
N GLU A 389 -5.54 3.61 -30.32
CA GLU A 389 -6.47 4.63 -30.81
C GLU A 389 -7.86 4.45 -30.22
N GLY A 390 -8.50 5.57 -29.92
CA GLY A 390 -9.87 5.61 -29.44
C GLY A 390 -10.47 6.99 -29.63
N SER A 391 -11.75 7.11 -29.30
CA SER A 391 -12.45 8.38 -29.37
C SER A 391 -13.61 8.42 -28.40
N PHE A 392 -14.03 9.62 -28.03
CA PHE A 392 -15.25 9.85 -27.26
C PHE A 392 -15.93 11.14 -27.71
N GLU A 393 -17.23 11.25 -27.42
CA GLU A 393 -18.04 12.43 -27.76
C GLU A 393 -18.23 13.32 -26.53
N ILE A 394 -18.16 14.63 -26.74
CA ILE A 394 -18.43 15.63 -25.71
C ILE A 394 -19.94 15.76 -25.50
N LYS A 395 -20.43 15.33 -24.34
CA LYS A 395 -21.87 15.34 -24.01
C LYS A 395 -22.35 16.67 -23.42
N ASP A 396 -21.50 17.32 -22.63
CA ASP A 396 -21.86 18.50 -21.85
C ASP A 396 -20.81 19.61 -21.97
N LYS A 397 -21.18 20.85 -21.64
CA LYS A 397 -20.28 22.01 -21.67
C LYS A 397 -19.39 22.06 -20.42
N HIS A 398 -18.71 20.97 -20.12
CA HIS A 398 -17.89 20.82 -18.92
C HIS A 398 -16.40 20.85 -19.22
N ARG A 399 -15.60 20.77 -18.17
CA ARG A 399 -14.17 20.43 -18.26
C ARG A 399 -14.00 18.94 -18.11
N TYR A 400 -13.12 18.37 -18.92
CA TYR A 400 -12.82 16.94 -18.90
C TYR A 400 -11.33 16.73 -18.69
N GLN A 401 -10.99 15.75 -17.86
CA GLN A 401 -9.65 15.21 -17.71
C GLN A 401 -9.59 13.85 -18.39
N ILE A 402 -8.60 13.68 -19.26
CA ILE A 402 -8.43 12.49 -20.10
C ILE A 402 -7.15 11.77 -19.67
N VAL A 403 -7.25 10.46 -19.45
CA VAL A 403 -6.13 9.56 -19.17
C VAL A 403 -6.30 8.31 -20.03
N VAL A 404 -5.23 7.84 -20.67
CA VAL A 404 -5.21 6.49 -21.25
C VAL A 404 -4.55 5.54 -20.28
N LYS A 405 -5.17 4.39 -20.05
CA LYS A 405 -4.60 3.25 -19.32
C LYS A 405 -4.34 2.11 -20.29
N ALA A 406 -3.13 1.56 -20.32
CA ALA A 406 -2.80 0.34 -21.07
C ALA A 406 -2.29 -0.74 -20.10
N GLU A 407 -2.79 -1.96 -20.24
CA GLU A 407 -2.43 -3.07 -19.36
C GLU A 407 -2.43 -4.45 -20.04
N ASP A 408 -1.54 -5.33 -19.58
CA ASP A 408 -1.51 -6.75 -19.94
C ASP A 408 -1.49 -7.63 -18.67
N SER A 409 -1.04 -8.88 -18.77
CA SER A 409 -0.90 -9.78 -17.61
C SER A 409 0.26 -9.44 -16.67
N SER A 410 1.21 -8.61 -17.11
CA SER A 410 2.47 -8.34 -16.43
C SER A 410 2.64 -6.92 -15.90
N PHE A 411 1.99 -5.91 -16.49
CA PHE A 411 2.03 -4.54 -15.97
C PHE A 411 0.83 -3.70 -16.44
N PHE A 412 0.76 -2.47 -15.91
CA PHE A 412 -0.06 -1.41 -16.48
C PHE A 412 0.68 -0.06 -16.45
N ARG A 413 0.31 0.84 -17.36
CA ARG A 413 0.76 2.24 -17.40
C ARG A 413 -0.40 3.16 -17.68
N GLU A 414 -0.26 4.39 -17.23
CA GLU A 414 -1.22 5.46 -17.46
C GLU A 414 -0.51 6.67 -18.04
N THR A 415 -1.19 7.43 -18.89
CA THR A 415 -0.64 8.68 -19.40
C THR A 415 -0.74 9.77 -18.34
N LYS A 416 0.12 10.80 -18.45
CA LYS A 416 -0.15 12.07 -17.74
C LYS A 416 -1.55 12.58 -18.11
N PRO A 417 -2.34 13.10 -17.15
CA PRO A 417 -3.67 13.61 -17.44
C PRO A 417 -3.62 14.83 -18.36
N VAL A 418 -4.56 14.90 -19.30
CA VAL A 418 -4.73 16.08 -20.16
C VAL A 418 -6.12 16.64 -19.99
N GLU A 419 -6.19 17.94 -19.73
CA GLU A 419 -7.45 18.66 -19.57
C GLU A 419 -7.91 19.31 -20.88
N ILE A 420 -9.20 19.21 -21.15
CA ILE A 420 -9.89 19.88 -22.26
C ILE A 420 -11.16 20.58 -21.75
N SER A 421 -11.61 21.60 -22.48
CA SER A 421 -12.83 22.36 -22.15
C SER A 421 -13.86 22.30 -23.28
N ALA A 422 -15.13 22.11 -22.92
CA ALA A 422 -16.25 22.17 -23.84
C ALA A 422 -17.14 23.43 -23.67
N GLY A 423 -16.75 24.34 -22.77
CA GLY A 423 -17.39 25.63 -22.57
C GLY A 423 -16.79 26.69 -23.51
N GLY A 424 -17.62 27.30 -24.36
CA GLY A 424 -17.21 28.39 -25.27
C GLY A 424 -16.43 29.47 -24.53
N GLY A 425 -15.20 29.72 -24.95
CA GLY A 425 -14.16 30.32 -24.11
C GLY A 425 -14.26 31.82 -23.84
N ALA A 426 -13.41 32.25 -22.91
CA ALA A 426 -12.56 33.40 -23.14
C ALA A 426 -11.12 32.88 -23.12
N ALA A 427 -10.39 33.10 -24.22
CA ALA A 427 -8.96 32.91 -24.25
C ALA A 427 -8.32 33.86 -23.21
N SER A 428 -7.60 33.30 -22.24
CA SER A 428 -6.52 34.07 -21.59
C SER A 428 -5.25 33.72 -22.34
N THR A 429 -4.90 34.55 -23.31
CA THR A 429 -3.53 34.66 -23.81
C THR A 429 -2.67 35.20 -22.67
N ALA A 430 -2.07 34.31 -21.89
CA ALA A 430 -1.00 34.68 -20.98
C ALA A 430 0.29 34.84 -21.81
N GLN A 431 0.44 36.00 -22.44
CA GLN A 431 1.77 36.52 -22.76
C GLN A 431 2.34 37.15 -21.49
N PRO A 432 3.64 36.98 -21.17
CA PRO A 432 4.17 37.39 -19.87
C PRO A 432 4.03 38.91 -19.69
N PRO A 433 3.57 39.42 -18.53
CA PRO A 433 3.69 40.83 -18.25
C PRO A 433 5.17 41.17 -18.14
N ALA A 434 5.63 42.05 -19.03
CA ALA A 434 6.79 42.87 -18.77
C ALA A 434 6.59 43.64 -17.45
N ALA A 435 7.69 43.84 -16.73
CA ALA A 435 7.74 44.52 -15.44
C ALA A 435 6.91 45.83 -15.44
N PRO A 436 5.96 46.01 -14.51
CA PRO A 436 5.31 47.29 -14.34
C PRO A 436 6.06 48.14 -13.31
N GLU A 437 6.53 49.30 -13.79
CA GLU A 437 6.62 50.51 -12.96
C GLU A 437 5.21 50.86 -12.45
N GLU A 438 5.14 51.33 -11.21
CA GLU A 438 3.92 51.81 -10.55
C GLU A 438 3.21 52.88 -11.37
N PRO A 439 1.86 52.93 -11.36
CA PRO A 439 1.23 53.82 -10.37
C PRO A 439 -0.17 53.43 -9.86
N LYS A 440 -0.35 53.74 -8.56
CA LYS A 440 -1.50 54.32 -7.84
C LYS A 440 -2.89 53.67 -7.89
N GLU A 441 -3.31 53.31 -6.68
CA GLU A 441 -4.64 52.92 -6.22
C GLU A 441 -5.76 53.89 -6.63
N GLU A 442 -6.93 53.32 -6.96
CA GLU A 442 -8.21 53.71 -6.36
C GLU A 442 -9.23 52.55 -6.51
N GLY A 443 -10.03 52.35 -5.45
CA GLY A 443 -10.55 51.03 -5.05
C GLY A 443 -11.89 50.55 -5.66
N LYS A 444 -12.13 49.24 -5.49
CA LYS A 444 -13.46 48.61 -5.45
C LYS A 444 -13.51 47.57 -4.31
N PRO A 445 -14.63 47.45 -3.57
CA PRO A 445 -14.69 46.63 -2.37
C PRO A 445 -14.76 45.12 -2.70
N PHE A 446 -14.03 44.34 -1.90
CA PHE A 446 -13.90 42.89 -1.97
C PHE A 446 -15.24 42.18 -1.65
N PRO A 447 -15.66 41.13 -2.39
CA PRO A 447 -16.95 40.47 -2.21
C PRO A 447 -16.88 39.46 -1.06
N TRP A 448 -16.87 39.95 0.18
CA TRP A 448 -16.82 39.12 1.40
C TRP A 448 -18.00 38.14 1.52
N LEU A 449 -19.16 38.45 0.94
CA LEU A 449 -20.37 37.62 1.06
C LEU A 449 -20.26 36.27 0.31
N THR A 450 -19.54 36.20 -0.81
CA THR A 450 -19.37 34.94 -1.58
C THR A 450 -18.33 34.01 -0.95
N VAL A 451 -17.32 34.57 -0.28
CA VAL A 451 -16.29 33.82 0.47
C VAL A 451 -16.88 33.24 1.77
N VAL A 452 -17.77 33.97 2.44
CA VAL A 452 -18.45 33.49 3.66
C VAL A 452 -19.50 32.41 3.33
N LEU A 453 -20.25 32.54 2.23
CA LEU A 453 -21.22 31.50 1.82
C LEU A 453 -20.54 30.20 1.31
N GLY A 454 -19.41 30.32 0.60
CA GLY A 454 -18.63 29.16 0.15
C GLY A 454 -17.96 28.38 1.29
N SER A 455 -17.52 29.08 2.33
CA SER A 455 -16.90 28.46 3.52
C SER A 455 -17.92 27.78 4.43
N VAL A 456 -19.15 28.29 4.54
CA VAL A 456 -20.24 27.64 5.28
C VAL A 456 -20.71 26.35 4.58
N GLY A 457 -20.80 26.34 3.24
CA GLY A 457 -21.12 25.14 2.46
C GLY A 457 -20.07 24.03 2.59
N LEU A 458 -18.79 24.39 2.56
CA LEU A 458 -17.68 23.44 2.76
C LEU A 458 -17.65 22.88 4.19
N LEU A 459 -17.92 23.71 5.21
CA LEU A 459 -18.00 23.25 6.60
C LEU A 459 -19.20 22.31 6.83
N ALA A 460 -20.33 22.54 6.18
CA ALA A 460 -21.48 21.64 6.23
C ALA A 460 -21.20 20.28 5.57
N LEU A 461 -20.48 20.27 4.44
CA LEU A 461 -20.05 19.04 3.78
C LEU A 461 -19.00 18.26 4.58
N ILE A 462 -18.05 18.95 5.23
CA ILE A 462 -17.09 18.34 6.14
C ILE A 462 -17.81 17.75 7.36
N ALA A 463 -18.77 18.47 7.96
CA ALA A 463 -19.57 17.96 9.07
C ALA A 463 -20.40 16.73 8.66
N ALA A 464 -21.02 16.75 7.47
CA ALA A 464 -21.75 15.61 6.93
C ALA A 464 -20.84 14.40 6.68
N ALA A 465 -19.64 14.62 6.13
CA ALA A 465 -18.64 13.58 5.91
C ALA A 465 -18.10 13.00 7.22
N ILE A 466 -17.87 13.83 8.24
CA ILE A 466 -17.47 13.39 9.59
C ILE A 466 -18.59 12.55 10.23
N LEU A 467 -19.86 12.98 10.11
CA LEU A 467 -20.99 12.22 10.63
C LEU A 467 -21.18 10.88 9.89
N LEU A 468 -21.01 10.86 8.57
CA LEU A 468 -21.01 9.63 7.75
C LEU A 468 -19.86 8.69 8.14
N MET A 469 -18.66 9.22 8.33
CA MET A 469 -17.48 8.45 8.71
C MET A 469 -17.61 7.91 10.15
N ALA A 470 -18.15 8.70 11.08
CA ALA A 470 -18.47 8.25 12.44
C ALA A 470 -19.56 7.15 12.44
N TYR A 471 -20.58 7.30 11.58
CA TYR A 471 -21.62 6.28 11.40
C TYR A 471 -21.06 4.98 10.80
N MET A 472 -20.15 5.07 9.82
CA MET A 472 -19.47 3.91 9.22
C MET A 472 -18.49 3.24 10.19
N ARG A 473 -17.72 4.00 10.98
CA ARG A 473 -16.84 3.47 12.05
C ARG A 473 -17.64 2.69 13.09
N LYS A 474 -18.83 3.16 13.47
CA LYS A 474 -19.71 2.45 14.41
C LYS A 474 -20.28 1.14 13.84
N LYS A 475 -20.53 1.07 12.53
CA LYS A 475 -20.99 -0.16 11.84
C LYS A 475 -19.89 -1.18 11.58
N ASN A 476 -18.63 -0.75 11.43
CA ASN A 476 -17.49 -1.62 11.14
C ASN A 476 -16.59 -1.93 12.35
N LYS A 477 -17.00 -1.55 13.56
CA LYS A 477 -16.26 -1.90 14.78
C LYS A 477 -16.29 -3.42 14.99
N GLY A 478 -15.11 -4.02 15.12
CA GLY A 478 -14.95 -5.44 15.42
C GLY A 478 -15.17 -5.74 16.89
N PHE A 479 -15.32 -7.03 17.21
CA PHE A 479 -15.32 -7.52 18.58
C PHE A 479 -13.93 -8.06 18.93
N VAL A 480 -13.52 -7.89 20.19
CA VAL A 480 -12.28 -8.43 20.75
C VAL A 480 -12.65 -9.54 21.75
N GLY A 481 -11.75 -10.50 21.96
CA GLY A 481 -11.95 -11.62 22.88
C GLY A 481 -12.79 -12.77 22.34
N GLN A 482 -13.21 -13.62 23.27
CA GLN A 482 -14.03 -14.80 23.07
C GLN A 482 -15.12 -14.87 24.14
N VAL A 483 -16.12 -15.71 23.92
CA VAL A 483 -17.13 -16.03 24.92
C VAL A 483 -17.15 -17.52 25.16
N MET A 484 -17.16 -17.90 26.42
CA MET A 484 -17.42 -19.26 26.83
C MET A 484 -18.93 -19.44 27.00
N ILE A 485 -19.47 -20.50 26.42
CA ILE A 485 -20.89 -20.86 26.48
C ILE A 485 -21.05 -22.25 27.09
N GLU A 486 -21.93 -22.37 28.07
CA GLU A 486 -22.42 -23.63 28.61
C GLU A 486 -23.95 -23.63 28.56
N ILE A 487 -24.55 -24.71 28.10
CA ILE A 487 -26.00 -24.90 28.06
C ILE A 487 -26.36 -25.90 29.14
N HIS A 488 -27.28 -25.52 30.02
CA HIS A 488 -27.80 -26.37 31.09
C HIS A 488 -29.24 -26.73 30.77
N ASP A 489 -29.56 -28.00 30.92
CA ASP A 489 -30.92 -28.51 30.90
C ASP A 489 -31.45 -28.48 32.34
N GLU A 490 -32.50 -27.69 32.58
CA GLU A 490 -33.01 -27.42 33.93
C GLU A 490 -33.89 -28.57 34.45
N ASP A 491 -34.38 -29.46 33.57
CA ASP A 491 -35.18 -30.63 33.95
C ASP A 491 -34.29 -31.81 34.38
N THR A 492 -33.22 -32.05 33.62
CA THR A 492 -32.32 -33.20 33.83
C THR A 492 -31.08 -32.85 34.67
N GLY A 493 -30.75 -31.57 34.78
CA GLY A 493 -29.50 -31.08 35.39
C GLY A 493 -28.25 -31.32 34.54
N GLU A 494 -28.42 -31.81 33.30
CA GLU A 494 -27.31 -32.07 32.37
C GLU A 494 -26.68 -30.74 31.90
N LYS A 495 -25.34 -30.72 31.81
CA LYS A 495 -24.57 -29.55 31.39
C LYS A 495 -23.75 -29.90 30.16
N SER A 496 -23.83 -29.05 29.13
CA SER A 496 -22.94 -29.19 27.97
C SER A 496 -21.49 -28.88 28.36
N ASN A 497 -20.54 -29.45 27.62
CA ASN A 497 -19.15 -29.03 27.72
C ASN A 497 -18.99 -27.53 27.37
N PRO A 498 -18.07 -26.80 28.02
CA PRO A 498 -17.80 -25.41 27.71
C PRO A 498 -17.38 -25.22 26.24
N GLN A 499 -18.04 -24.32 25.53
CA GLN A 499 -17.70 -23.96 24.16
C GLN A 499 -17.12 -22.56 24.09
N PHE A 500 -15.87 -22.44 23.63
CA PHE A 500 -15.22 -21.15 23.41
C PHE A 500 -15.48 -20.67 21.98
N LYS A 501 -16.12 -19.51 21.85
CA LYS A 501 -16.43 -18.89 20.55
C LYS A 501 -15.66 -17.58 20.43
N LYS A 502 -14.72 -17.51 19.48
CA LYS A 502 -13.98 -16.27 19.18
C LYS A 502 -14.93 -15.24 18.57
N LEU A 503 -14.86 -14.00 19.03
CA LEU A 503 -15.73 -12.93 18.53
C LEU A 503 -15.13 -12.15 17.35
N ASN A 504 -13.84 -12.32 17.07
CA ASN A 504 -13.10 -11.61 16.01
C ASN A 504 -13.66 -11.79 14.58
N ALA A 505 -14.43 -12.86 14.33
CA ALA A 505 -15.10 -13.10 13.05
C ALA A 505 -16.37 -12.23 12.86
N PHE A 506 -16.89 -11.62 13.93
CA PHE A 506 -18.09 -10.78 13.89
C PHE A 506 -17.71 -9.29 13.78
N LYS A 507 -18.54 -8.52 13.07
CA LYS A 507 -18.39 -7.06 12.91
C LYS A 507 -19.73 -6.38 13.12
N GLY A 508 -19.73 -5.18 13.68
CA GLY A 508 -20.95 -4.41 13.91
C GLY A 508 -21.79 -5.00 15.05
N SER A 509 -22.85 -5.73 14.73
CA SER A 509 -23.71 -6.38 15.73
C SER A 509 -24.10 -7.76 15.23
N PHE A 510 -24.18 -8.74 16.12
CA PHE A 510 -24.65 -10.08 15.77
C PHE A 510 -25.64 -10.61 16.81
N ARG A 511 -26.46 -11.58 16.40
CA ARG A 511 -27.48 -12.19 17.26
C ARG A 511 -26.85 -13.34 18.05
N LEU A 512 -27.21 -13.49 19.32
CA LEU A 512 -26.75 -14.60 20.15
C LEU A 512 -27.06 -15.96 19.49
N HIS A 513 -28.22 -16.06 18.83
CA HIS A 513 -28.59 -17.26 18.08
C HIS A 513 -27.57 -17.66 17.00
N GLN A 514 -26.93 -16.69 16.33
CA GLN A 514 -25.87 -16.96 15.34
C GLN A 514 -24.62 -17.57 16.00
N LEU A 515 -24.31 -17.13 17.22
CA LEU A 515 -23.19 -17.66 18.00
C LEU A 515 -23.45 -19.10 18.49
N LEU A 516 -24.73 -19.40 18.72
CA LEU A 516 -25.25 -20.73 19.06
C LEU A 516 -25.52 -21.60 17.82
N GLN A 517 -24.91 -21.26 16.68
CA GLN A 517 -24.97 -22.02 15.44
C GLN A 517 -26.40 -22.24 14.90
N LEU A 518 -27.33 -21.34 15.25
CA LEU A 518 -28.72 -21.38 14.80
C LEU A 518 -29.47 -22.67 15.20
N ALA A 519 -29.13 -23.26 16.34
CA ALA A 519 -29.80 -24.46 16.86
C ALA A 519 -31.31 -24.20 17.07
N PRO A 520 -32.22 -24.94 16.40
CA PRO A 520 -33.66 -24.65 16.41
C PRO A 520 -34.28 -24.56 17.81
N GLU A 521 -33.81 -25.37 18.76
CA GLU A 521 -34.31 -25.33 20.14
C GLU A 521 -33.92 -24.05 20.92
N LEU A 522 -33.00 -23.23 20.41
CA LEU A 522 -32.54 -21.98 21.02
C LEU A 522 -33.02 -20.74 20.27
N ALA A 523 -34.06 -20.86 19.43
CA ALA A 523 -34.57 -19.79 18.56
C ALA A 523 -34.97 -18.51 19.32
N GLU A 524 -35.33 -18.60 20.59
CA GLU A 524 -35.68 -17.44 21.43
C GLU A 524 -34.54 -16.44 21.61
N THR A 525 -33.29 -16.90 21.45
CA THR A 525 -32.09 -16.07 21.54
C THR A 525 -31.87 -15.15 20.33
N ASP A 526 -32.70 -15.25 19.28
CA ASP A 526 -32.53 -14.47 18.05
C ASP A 526 -32.71 -12.95 18.27
N LYS A 527 -33.49 -12.57 19.28
CA LYS A 527 -33.70 -11.16 19.67
C LYS A 527 -32.74 -10.68 20.75
N ILE A 528 -31.72 -11.47 21.10
CA ILE A 528 -30.61 -11.04 21.96
C ILE A 528 -29.45 -10.67 21.05
N VAL A 529 -29.03 -9.41 21.10
CA VAL A 529 -28.02 -8.83 20.19
C VAL A 529 -26.78 -8.47 20.99
N LEU A 530 -25.62 -8.86 20.46
CA LEU A 530 -24.31 -8.50 20.98
C LEU A 530 -23.71 -7.37 20.12
N LEU A 531 -23.12 -6.39 20.79
CA LEU A 531 -22.57 -5.15 20.24
C LEU A 531 -21.16 -4.91 20.84
N PRO A 532 -20.21 -4.33 20.10
CA PRO A 532 -18.91 -3.97 20.65
C PRO A 532 -19.07 -2.76 21.57
N GLY A 533 -18.61 -2.89 22.81
CA GLY A 533 -18.62 -1.86 23.83
C GLY A 533 -17.37 -0.95 23.78
N PRO A 534 -17.30 0.07 24.64
CA PRO A 534 -16.08 0.85 24.85
C PRO A 534 -15.00 0.00 25.55
N HIS A 535 -13.71 0.32 25.34
CA HIS A 535 -12.58 -0.37 26.00
C HIS A 535 -12.62 -1.91 25.85
N ASP A 536 -12.87 -2.39 24.63
CA ASP A 536 -12.91 -3.83 24.31
C ASP A 536 -13.88 -4.64 25.17
N SER A 537 -14.98 -4.03 25.61
CA SER A 537 -16.06 -4.73 26.31
C SER A 537 -17.14 -5.24 25.36
N LEU A 538 -18.04 -6.08 25.88
CA LEU A 538 -19.17 -6.64 25.14
C LEU A 538 -20.48 -6.03 25.63
N VAL A 539 -21.28 -5.44 24.76
CA VAL A 539 -22.61 -4.94 25.12
C VAL A 539 -23.69 -5.94 24.71
N ILE A 540 -24.51 -6.39 25.65
CA ILE A 540 -25.66 -7.26 25.40
C ILE A 540 -26.95 -6.45 25.41
N GLN A 541 -27.77 -6.62 24.37
CA GLN A 541 -29.11 -6.04 24.27
C GLN A 541 -30.16 -7.14 24.17
N ASN A 542 -31.13 -7.15 25.08
CA ASN A 542 -32.19 -8.14 25.11
C ASN A 542 -33.51 -7.53 24.64
N LYS A 543 -34.02 -8.00 23.50
CA LYS A 543 -35.38 -7.71 23.00
C LYS A 543 -36.25 -8.97 22.91
N SER A 544 -35.81 -10.05 23.56
CA SER A 544 -36.53 -11.31 23.68
C SER A 544 -37.34 -11.37 24.99
N GLY A 545 -38.12 -12.44 25.16
CA GLY A 545 -38.73 -12.77 26.46
C GLY A 545 -37.75 -13.38 27.47
N CYS A 546 -36.55 -13.80 27.06
CA CYS A 546 -35.61 -14.50 27.93
C CYS A 546 -35.22 -13.63 29.14
N LEU A 547 -35.11 -14.25 30.32
CA LEU A 547 -34.60 -13.58 31.51
C LEU A 547 -33.07 -13.63 31.50
N ILE A 548 -32.41 -12.47 31.61
CA ILE A 548 -30.95 -12.40 31.77
C ILE A 548 -30.65 -12.07 33.22
N GLU A 549 -29.79 -12.86 33.84
CA GLU A 549 -29.34 -12.67 35.21
C GLU A 549 -27.82 -12.51 35.27
N LYS A 550 -27.35 -11.61 36.13
CA LYS A 550 -25.94 -11.46 36.47
C LYS A 550 -25.79 -11.57 37.98
N ALA A 551 -24.95 -12.49 38.45
CA ALA A 551 -24.78 -12.81 39.86
C ALA A 551 -26.11 -13.06 40.62
N GLY A 552 -27.06 -13.75 39.96
CA GLY A 552 -28.36 -14.11 40.54
C GLY A 552 -29.38 -12.97 40.64
N ARG A 553 -29.13 -11.83 39.97
CA ARG A 553 -30.09 -10.72 39.87
C ARG A 553 -30.48 -10.48 38.42
N ALA A 554 -31.77 -10.23 38.18
CA ALA A 554 -32.28 -9.86 36.87
C ALA A 554 -31.57 -8.60 36.34
N LEU A 555 -31.13 -8.67 35.08
CA LEU A 555 -30.44 -7.62 34.37
C LEU A 555 -31.32 -7.06 33.26
N ASP A 556 -31.80 -5.82 33.43
CA ASP A 556 -32.48 -5.10 32.34
C ASP A 556 -31.47 -4.69 31.26
N ALA A 557 -31.48 -5.43 30.16
CA ALA A 557 -30.65 -5.21 28.99
C ALA A 557 -31.43 -4.64 27.79
N ALA A 558 -32.64 -4.09 27.98
CA ALA A 558 -33.46 -3.57 26.87
C ALA A 558 -32.77 -2.43 26.09
N LYS A 559 -32.05 -1.56 26.82
CA LYS A 559 -31.25 -0.44 26.24
C LYS A 559 -29.79 -0.80 25.95
N GLY A 560 -29.41 -2.07 26.11
CA GLY A 560 -28.03 -2.52 26.04
C GLY A 560 -27.31 -2.36 27.38
N LYS A 561 -26.61 -3.40 27.82
CA LYS A 561 -25.78 -3.39 29.02
C LYS A 561 -24.38 -3.90 28.71
N GLU A 562 -23.39 -3.19 29.22
CA GLU A 562 -21.99 -3.60 29.14
C GLU A 562 -21.69 -4.81 30.04
N LEU A 563 -20.99 -5.78 29.47
CA LEU A 563 -20.36 -6.94 30.09
C LEU A 563 -18.84 -6.71 30.00
N LYS A 564 -18.21 -6.65 31.17
CA LYS A 564 -16.76 -6.52 31.32
C LYS A 564 -16.10 -7.90 31.26
N LYS A 565 -14.77 -7.91 31.14
CA LYS A 565 -13.96 -9.14 31.22
C LYS A 565 -14.33 -9.94 32.47
N ASN A 566 -14.52 -11.25 32.31
CA ASN A 566 -14.95 -12.22 33.31
C ASN A 566 -16.37 -12.00 33.86
N ASP A 567 -17.18 -11.14 33.24
CA ASP A 567 -18.60 -11.09 33.58
C ASP A 567 -19.29 -12.36 33.07
N ARG A 568 -19.93 -13.07 33.99
CA ARG A 568 -20.77 -14.23 33.71
C ARG A 568 -22.24 -13.89 33.87
N ILE A 569 -23.03 -14.27 32.88
CA ILE A 569 -24.49 -14.12 32.86
C ILE A 569 -25.18 -15.47 32.64
N LYS A 570 -26.40 -15.58 33.15
CA LYS A 570 -27.34 -16.68 32.88
C LYS A 570 -28.48 -16.14 32.02
N ILE A 571 -28.82 -16.83 30.94
CA ILE A 571 -29.94 -16.49 30.06
C ILE A 571 -30.93 -17.66 30.13
N SER A 572 -32.05 -17.47 30.79
CA SER A 572 -33.10 -18.49 30.94
C SER A 572 -34.11 -18.37 29.79
N LEU A 573 -34.29 -19.45 29.05
CA LEU A 573 -35.24 -19.52 27.93
C LEU A 573 -36.66 -19.78 28.45
N GLN A 574 -37.69 -19.33 27.72
CA GLN A 574 -39.08 -19.43 28.19
C GLN A 574 -39.82 -20.63 27.61
N ASN A 575 -39.54 -20.99 26.35
CA ASN A 575 -40.26 -22.05 25.65
C ASN A 575 -39.57 -23.41 25.79
N VAL A 576 -38.34 -23.44 26.28
CA VAL A 576 -37.57 -24.66 26.58
C VAL A 576 -36.95 -24.55 27.97
N GLN A 577 -36.92 -25.65 28.72
CA GLN A 577 -36.34 -25.73 30.07
C GLN A 577 -34.82 -25.78 30.02
N LYS A 578 -34.21 -24.76 29.41
CA LYS A 578 -32.76 -24.64 29.27
C LYS A 578 -32.28 -23.24 29.63
N SER A 579 -31.09 -23.18 30.19
CA SER A 579 -30.39 -21.94 30.47
C SER A 579 -29.03 -21.91 29.81
N ILE A 580 -28.65 -20.73 29.32
CA ILE A 580 -27.37 -20.49 28.66
C ILE A 580 -26.51 -19.65 29.59
N TYR A 581 -25.40 -20.21 30.03
CA TYR A 581 -24.37 -19.48 30.74
C TYR A 581 -23.37 -18.93 29.72
N MET A 582 -23.14 -17.63 29.79
CA MET A 582 -22.17 -16.94 28.94
C MET A 582 -21.19 -16.18 29.81
N GLU A 583 -19.90 -16.36 29.53
CA GLU A 583 -18.82 -15.59 30.16
C GLU A 583 -18.00 -14.90 29.09
N TYR A 584 -17.78 -13.59 29.27
CA TYR A 584 -16.93 -12.83 28.37
C TYR A 584 -15.46 -12.93 28.79
N ILE A 585 -14.62 -13.45 27.89
CA ILE A 585 -13.21 -13.72 28.13
C ILE A 585 -12.43 -12.94 27.09
N ASP A 586 -11.63 -11.99 27.53
CA ASP A 586 -10.73 -11.22 26.66
C ASP A 586 -9.40 -11.93 26.46
#